data_AF-A0A484ZS68-F1
#
_entry.id   AF-A0A484ZS68-F1
#
_cell.length_a   1.000
_cell.length_b   1.000
_cell.length_c   1.000
_cell.angle_alpha   90.00
_cell.angle_beta   90.00
_cell.angle_gamma   90.00
#
_symmetry.space_group_name_H-M   'P 1'
#
loop_
_entity.id
_entity.type
_entity.pdbx_description
1 polymer ?
#
loop_
_entity_poly.entity_id
_entity_poly.type
_entity_poly.pdbx_seq_one_letter_code
_entity_poly.pdbx_strand_id
1 'polypeptide(L)' 'MVIFIGTDSTKFRITEAVFRFGADVRSSDDAREAQLRMIRDGEAMPLENSLSLADDEQNTET' A
#
# COMPACT_ATOMS: atom_id res chain seq x y z
N MET A 1 2.39 -5.06 -6.39
CA MET A 1 1.30 -5.77 -7.07
C MET A 1 1.57 -7.27 -7.00
N VAL A 2 0.54 -8.08 -6.76
CA VAL A 2 0.66 -9.53 -6.67
C VAL A 2 -0.05 -10.20 -7.84
N ILE A 3 0.43 -11.35 -8.26
CA ILE A 3 -0.22 -12.20 -9.26
C ILE A 3 -0.47 -13.55 -8.59
N PHE A 4 -1.73 -13.98 -8.54
CA PHE A 4 -2.10 -15.25 -7.94
C PHE A 4 -1.69 -16.43 -8.83
N ILE A 5 -1.24 -17.50 -8.19
CA ILE A 5 -0.82 -18.73 -8.86
C ILE A 5 -1.94 -19.75 -8.65
N GLY A 6 -2.63 -20.10 -9.75
CA GLY A 6 -3.79 -20.99 -9.69
C GLY A 6 -5.09 -20.22 -9.47
N THR A 7 -6.12 -20.94 -9.03
CA THR A 7 -7.49 -20.41 -8.86
C THR A 7 -7.77 -19.90 -7.46
N ASP A 8 -6.93 -20.23 -6.48
CA ASP A 8 -7.06 -19.75 -5.10
C ASP A 8 -6.14 -18.56 -4.82
N SER A 9 -6.42 -17.86 -3.72
CA SER A 9 -5.64 -16.71 -3.27
C SER A 9 -4.49 -17.08 -2.33
N THR A 10 -4.21 -18.38 -2.14
CA THR A 10 -3.25 -18.87 -1.13
C THR A 10 -1.80 -18.66 -1.56
N LYS A 11 -1.52 -18.70 -2.86
CA LYS A 11 -0.17 -18.50 -3.41
C LYS A 11 -0.15 -17.38 -4.43
N PHE A 12 0.86 -16.53 -4.32
CA PHE A 12 1.05 -15.44 -5.25
C PHE A 12 2.53 -15.15 -5.48
N ARG A 13 2.82 -14.53 -6.62
CA ARG A 13 4.12 -13.98 -6.96
C ARG A 13 4.09 -12.46 -6.78
N ILE A 14 5.12 -11.95 -6.13
CA ILE A 14 5.37 -10.52 -6.01
C ILE A 14 6.08 -10.04 -7.29
N THR A 15 5.61 -8.92 -7.83
CA THR A 15 6.24 -8.24 -8.95
C THR A 15 6.94 -6.96 -8.50
N GLU A 16 7.83 -6.44 -9.33
CA GLU A 16 8.54 -5.17 -9.09
C GLU A 16 7.59 -3.99 -8.86
N ALA A 17 6.34 -4.08 -9.31
CA ALA A 17 5.31 -3.08 -9.01
C ALA A 17 4.99 -2.93 -7.50
N VAL A 18 5.54 -3.76 -6.59
CA VAL A 18 5.52 -3.48 -5.13
C VAL A 18 6.47 -2.35 -4.74
N PHE A 19 7.49 -2.05 -5.55
CA PHE A 19 8.50 -1.05 -5.24
C PHE A 19 7.98 0.37 -5.00
N ARG A 20 6.83 0.73 -5.57
CA ARG A 20 6.15 2.01 -5.31
C ARG A 20 5.83 2.26 -3.83
N PHE A 21 5.59 1.20 -3.05
CA PHE A 21 5.29 1.34 -1.61
C PHE A 21 6.51 1.65 -0.75
N GLY A 22 7.71 1.57 -1.32
CA GLY A 22 8.96 1.93 -0.63
C GLY A 22 9.65 3.13 -1.27
N ALA A 23 8.97 3.89 -2.14
CA ALA A 23 9.57 5.03 -2.84
C ALA A 23 10.09 6.10 -1.85
N ASP A 24 9.30 6.44 -0.83
CA ASP A 24 9.62 7.44 0.20
C ASP A 24 10.92 7.18 0.99
N VAL A 25 11.41 5.93 1.02
CA VAL A 25 12.51 5.48 1.90
C VAL A 25 13.79 5.14 1.13
N ARG A 26 13.76 5.10 -0.21
CA ARG A 26 14.92 4.69 -1.05
C ARG A 26 15.84 5.84 -1.40
N SER A 27 15.29 7.03 -1.51
CA SER A 27 16.09 8.25 -1.53
C SER A 27 16.65 8.45 -0.12
N SER A 28 17.94 8.77 0.00
CA SER A 28 18.53 9.25 1.26
C SER A 28 17.98 10.63 1.70
N ASP A 29 16.83 11.02 1.15
CA ASP A 29 16.10 12.26 1.40
C ASP A 29 15.30 12.13 2.70
N ASP A 30 14.91 13.26 3.28
CA ASP A 30 13.93 13.27 4.38
C ASP A 30 12.60 12.66 3.89
N ALA A 31 12.07 11.69 4.62
CA ALA A 31 10.87 10.94 4.23
C ALA A 31 9.64 11.85 3.99
N ARG A 32 9.56 12.98 4.70
CA ARG A 32 8.47 13.96 4.56
C ARG A 32 8.60 14.74 3.26
N GLU A 33 9.82 15.11 2.89
CA GLU A 33 10.08 15.79 1.61
C GLU A 33 9.82 14.86 0.43
N ALA A 34 10.20 13.58 0.53
CA ALA A 34 9.88 12.56 -0.47
C ALA A 34 8.36 12.40 -0.63
N GLN A 35 7.61 12.31 0.47
CA GLN A 35 6.16 12.21 0.45
C GLN A 35 5.49 13.44 -0.18
N LEU A 36 5.93 14.66 0.15
CA LEU A 36 5.40 15.89 -0.44
C LEU A 36 5.67 15.98 -1.95
N ARG A 37 6.82 15.47 -2.40
CA ARG A 37 7.15 15.36 -3.82
C ARG A 37 6.21 14.37 -4.53
N MET A 38 6.01 13.18 -3.97
CA MET A 38 5.09 12.18 -4.52
C MET A 38 3.65 12.68 -4.58
N ILE A 39 3.17 13.42 -3.57
CA ILE A 39 1.84 14.05 -3.61
C ILE A 39 1.76 15.07 -4.75
N ARG A 40 2.80 15.89 -4.94
CA ARG A 40 2.86 16.89 -6.02
C ARG A 40 2.85 16.25 -7.41
N ASP A 41 3.60 15.16 -7.59
CA ASP A 41 3.72 14.44 -8.85
C ASP A 41 2.49 13.54 -9.13
N GLY A 42 1.54 13.46 -8.19
CA GLY A 42 0.31 12.68 -8.31
C GLY A 42 0.50 11.19 -8.06
N GLU A 43 1.64 10.78 -7.49
CA GLU A 43 1.95 9.39 -7.14
C GLU A 43 1.38 8.98 -5.78
N ALA A 44 1.05 9.95 -4.91
CA ALA A 44 0.47 9.73 -3.59
C ALA A 44 -0.67 10.71 -3.27
N MET A 45 -1.43 10.39 -2.22
CA MET A 45 -2.45 11.28 -1.65
C MET A 45 -2.26 11.40 -0.14
N PRO A 46 -2.58 12.56 0.47
CA PRO A 46 -2.58 12.69 1.92
C PRO A 46 -3.62 11.75 2.54
N LEU A 47 -3.26 11.12 3.65
CA LEU A 47 -4.19 10.33 4.43
C LEU A 47 -4.95 11.30 5.36
N GLU A 48 -6.24 11.48 5.12
CA GLU A 48 -7.12 12.14 6.08
C GLU A 48 -7.30 11.20 7.28
N ASN A 49 -7.17 11.71 8.51
CA ASN A 49 -7.27 10.94 9.75
C ASN A 49 -8.68 10.34 10.01
N SER A 50 -9.59 10.43 9.04
CA SER A 50 -10.99 10.01 9.05
C SER A 50 -11.26 8.79 8.17
N LEU A 51 -10.26 7.99 7.85
CA LEU A 51 -10.49 6.60 7.42
C LEU A 51 -10.96 5.80 8.63
N SER A 52 -12.26 5.85 8.89
CA SER A 52 -12.95 4.90 9.77
C SER A 52 -12.84 3.51 9.14
N LEU A 53 -11.72 2.83 9.38
CA LEU A 53 -11.63 1.39 9.28
C LEU A 53 -12.52 0.84 10.40
N ALA A 54 -13.81 0.67 10.11
CA ALA A 54 -14.58 -0.31 10.84
C ALA A 54 -13.92 -1.65 10.51
N ASP A 55 -13.14 -2.19 11.45
CA ASP A 55 -12.79 -3.60 11.43
C ASP A 55 -14.12 -4.36 11.39
N ASP A 56 -14.46 -4.91 10.22
CA ASP A 56 -15.52 -5.91 10.08
C ASP A 56 -15.03 -7.20 10.77
N GLU A 57 -14.97 -7.18 12.10
CA GLU A 57 -15.02 -8.38 12.94
C GLU A 57 -16.45 -8.93 12.93
N GLN A 58 -16.92 -9.38 11.77
CA GLN A 58 -18.16 -10.14 11.68
C GLN A 58 -17.96 -11.47 10.94
N ASN A 59 -17.96 -12.51 11.78
CA ASN A 59 -18.64 -13.79 11.59
C ASN A 59 -17.80 -14.97 11.06
N THR A 60 -17.34 -15.84 11.96
CA THR A 60 -17.70 -17.27 11.95
C THR A 60 -17.58 -17.84 13.37
N GLU A 61 -18.58 -17.58 14.22
CA GLU A 61 -18.96 -18.53 15.28
C GLU A 61 -20.14 -19.33 14.77
N THR A 62 -19.96 -20.64 14.55
CA THR A 62 -20.94 -21.71 14.82
C THR A 62 -20.22 -23.05 14.84
#